data_AF-D9QQU8-F1
#
_entry.id   AF-D9QQU8-F1
#
_cell.length_a   1.000
_cell.length_b   1.000
_cell.length_c   1.000
_cell.angle_alpha   90.00
_cell.angle_beta   90.00
_cell.angle_gamma   90.00
#
_symmetry.space_group_name_H-M   'P 1'
#
loop_
_entity.id
_entity.type
_entity.pdbx_description
1 polymer ?
#
loop_
_entity_poly.entity_id
_entity_poly.type
_entity_poly.pdbx_seq_one_letter_code
_entity_poly.pdbx_strand_id
1 'polypeptide(L)'
;MLLNYQIDQIKQLKNVSENLDIPYGTLIRWRREYKDKGDLAFPGHGKQKLTPEQKEIQRLKKELKDAKTERDILKKAVSIFSNEAK
;
A
#
# COMPACT_ATOMS: atom_id res chain seq x y z
N MET A 1 -30.24 20.75 12.99
CA MET A 1 -28.88 20.70 13.58
C MET A 1 -27.88 20.00 12.64
N LEU A 2 -28.13 18.77 12.18
CA LEU A 2 -27.25 18.05 11.23
C LEU A 2 -27.13 18.72 9.85
N LEU A 3 -28.22 19.29 9.32
CA LEU A 3 -28.21 19.95 8.01
C LEU A 3 -27.28 21.18 7.98
N ASN A 4 -27.32 22.01 9.02
CA ASN A 4 -26.45 23.19 9.12
C ASN A 4 -24.98 22.80 9.22
N TYR A 5 -24.66 21.77 10.01
CA TYR A 5 -23.29 21.25 10.09
C TYR A 5 -22.77 20.78 8.72
N GLN A 6 -23.60 20.05 7.96
CA GLN A 6 -23.24 19.60 6.62
C GLN A 6 -22.99 20.79 5.66
N ILE A 7 -23.82 21.83 5.75
CA ILE A 7 -23.71 23.06 4.94
C ILE A 7 -22.43 23.83 5.29
N ASP A 8 -22.09 23.94 6.58
CA ASP A 8 -20.88 24.62 7.04
C ASP A 8 -19.61 23.90 6.57
N GLN A 9 -19.61 22.56 6.61
CA GLN A 9 -18.52 21.74 6.08
C GLN A 9 -18.34 21.91 4.55
N ILE A 10 -19.45 22.02 3.80
CA ILE A 10 -19.42 22.26 2.36
C ILE A 10 -18.83 23.64 2.03
N LYS A 11 -19.25 24.68 2.77
CA LYS A 11 -18.71 26.04 2.62
C LYS A 11 -17.21 26.08 2.92
N GLN A 12 -16.78 25.41 4.00
CA GLN A 12 -15.36 25.30 4.35
C GLN A 12 -14.55 24.64 3.24
N LEU A 13 -15.04 23.53 2.65
CA LEU A 13 -14.35 22.86 1.55
C LEU A 13 -14.24 23.72 0.29
N LYS A 14 -15.27 24.50 -0.01
CA LYS A 14 -15.25 25.40 -1.16
C LYS A 14 -14.18 26.48 -0.97
N ASN A 15 -14.15 27.13 0.20
CA ASN A 15 -13.13 28.11 0.54
C ASN A 15 -11.72 27.51 0.50
N VAL A 16 -11.53 26.29 1.02
CA VAL A 16 -10.24 25.60 0.96
C VAL A 16 -9.82 25.29 -0.49
N SER A 17 -10.76 24.88 -1.33
CA SER A 17 -10.46 24.61 -2.75
C SER A 17 -10.03 25.88 -3.50
N GLU A 18 -10.66 27.02 -3.22
CA GLU A 18 -10.32 28.33 -3.79
C GLU A 18 -8.95 28.81 -3.28
N ASN A 19 -8.69 28.71 -1.98
CA ASN A 19 -7.42 29.12 -1.37
C ASN A 19 -6.22 28.30 -1.86
N LEU A 20 -6.43 27.03 -2.18
CA LEU A 20 -5.39 26.12 -2.66
C LEU A 20 -5.25 26.12 -4.20
N ASP A 21 -6.12 26.84 -4.91
CA ASP A 21 -6.25 26.80 -6.37
C ASP A 21 -6.38 25.36 -6.92
N ILE A 22 -7.19 24.54 -6.22
CA ILE A 22 -7.46 23.14 -6.59
C ILE A 22 -8.93 23.02 -6.95
N PRO A 23 -9.29 22.29 -8.02
CA PRO A 23 -10.69 22.03 -8.33
C PRO A 23 -11.45 21.40 -7.16
N TYR A 24 -12.61 21.96 -6.79
CA TYR A 24 -13.44 21.49 -5.69
C TYR A 24 -13.75 19.99 -5.74
N GLY A 25 -14.00 19.45 -6.94
CA GLY A 25 -14.23 18.02 -7.15
C GLY A 25 -13.03 17.15 -6.76
N THR A 26 -11.81 17.63 -6.97
CA THR A 26 -10.57 16.96 -6.54
C THR A 26 -10.48 16.89 -5.03
N LEU A 27 -10.77 18.02 -4.34
CA LEU A 27 -10.73 18.08 -2.88
C LEU A 27 -11.80 17.17 -2.23
N ILE A 28 -13.01 17.12 -2.80
CA ILE A 28 -14.04 16.17 -2.35
C ILE A 28 -13.56 14.73 -2.53
N ARG A 29 -12.99 14.41 -3.69
CA ARG A 29 -12.51 13.06 -3.98
C ARG A 29 -11.44 12.65 -2.97
N TRP A 30 -10.47 13.53 -2.71
CA TRP A 30 -9.41 13.30 -1.72
C TRP A 30 -9.96 13.11 -0.30
N ARG A 31 -10.92 13.93 0.13
CA ARG A 31 -11.57 13.77 1.44
C ARG A 31 -12.24 12.41 1.57
N ARG A 32 -12.94 11.95 0.53
CA ARG A 32 -13.57 10.63 0.51
C ARG A 32 -12.51 9.52 0.55
N GLU A 33 -11.48 9.60 -0.29
CA GLU A 33 -10.39 8.62 -0.32
C GLU A 33 -9.69 8.51 1.04
N TYR A 34 -9.46 9.64 1.71
CA TYR A 34 -8.89 9.67 3.06
C TYR A 34 -9.83 9.08 4.10
N LYS A 35 -11.14 9.36 4.03
CA LYS A 35 -12.12 8.76 4.95
C LYS A 35 -12.17 7.23 4.81
N ASP A 36 -12.08 6.73 3.57
CA ASP A 36 -12.21 5.30 3.29
C ASP A 36 -10.91 4.52 3.57
N LYS A 37 -9.75 5.14 3.32
CA LYS A 37 -8.44 4.45 3.31
C LYS A 37 -7.42 5.01 4.31
N GLY A 38 -7.74 6.08 5.02
CA GLY A 38 -6.83 6.78 5.94
C GLY A 38 -5.50 7.12 5.27
N ASP A 39 -4.41 6.80 5.96
CA ASP A 39 -3.04 7.05 5.50
C ASP A 39 -2.66 6.31 4.20
N LEU A 40 -3.43 5.27 3.82
CA LEU A 40 -3.23 4.55 2.56
C LEU A 40 -3.87 5.24 1.35
N ALA A 41 -4.59 6.34 1.55
CA ALA A 41 -5.21 7.10 0.46
C ALA A 41 -4.14 7.64 -0.52
N PHE A 42 -3.02 8.13 0.01
CA PHE A 42 -2.00 8.85 -0.75
C PHE A 42 -0.58 8.27 -0.56
N PRO A 43 -0.28 7.07 -1.10
CA PRO A 43 1.03 6.44 -0.94
C PRO A 43 2.15 7.13 -1.77
N GLY A 44 1.80 8.03 -2.69
CA GLY A 44 2.73 8.62 -3.67
C GLY A 44 2.99 7.72 -4.89
N HIS A 45 3.75 8.24 -5.85
CA HIS A 45 4.04 7.53 -7.10
C HIS A 45 4.89 6.28 -6.87
N GLY A 46 4.52 5.16 -7.52
CA GLY A 46 5.26 3.90 -7.47
C GLY A 46 5.16 3.12 -6.16
N LYS A 47 4.48 3.63 -5.14
CA LYS A 47 4.32 2.91 -3.85
C LYS A 47 3.00 2.13 -3.83
N GLN A 48 3.07 0.86 -3.47
CA GLN A 48 1.89 0.00 -3.30
C GLN A 48 1.10 0.43 -2.05
N LYS A 49 -0.22 0.47 -2.15
CA LYS A 49 -1.15 0.70 -1.03
C LYS A 49 -1.26 -0.57 -0.20
N LEU A 50 -0.22 -0.87 0.59
CA LEU A 50 -0.19 -2.05 1.44
C LEU A 50 -0.50 -1.67 2.89
N THR A 51 -1.47 -2.36 3.48
CA THR A 51 -1.66 -2.36 4.94
C THR A 51 -0.41 -2.92 5.62
N PRO A 52 -0.20 -2.65 6.93
CA PRO A 52 0.90 -3.24 7.68
C PRO A 52 0.97 -4.77 7.53
N GLU A 53 -0.19 -5.44 7.55
CA GLU A 53 -0.30 -6.89 7.39
C GLU A 53 0.09 -7.33 5.98
N GLN A 54 -0.31 -6.59 4.94
CA GLN A 54 0.07 -6.90 3.57
C GLN A 54 1.58 -6.70 3.33
N LYS A 55 2.19 -5.69 3.95
CA LYS A 55 3.65 -5.50 3.93
C LYS A 55 4.35 -6.70 4.56
N GLU A 56 3.84 -7.16 5.70
CA GLU A 56 4.40 -8.31 6.41
C GLU A 56 4.25 -9.60 5.60
N ILE A 57 3.08 -9.84 4.99
CA ILE A 57 2.87 -10.99 4.09
C ILE A 57 3.86 -10.95 2.91
N GLN A 58 4.11 -9.78 2.33
CA GLN A 58 5.07 -9.64 1.23
C GLN A 58 6.50 -9.95 1.69
N ARG A 59 6.89 -9.46 2.88
CA ARG A 59 8.19 -9.76 3.50
C ARG A 59 8.37 -11.26 3.72
N LEU A 60 7.40 -11.90 4.38
CA LEU A 60 7.42 -13.34 4.68
C LEU A 60 7.44 -14.18 3.39
N LYS A 61 6.69 -13.79 2.35
CA LYS A 61 6.73 -14.49 1.05
C LYS A 61 8.11 -14.40 0.40
N LYS A 62 8.80 -13.27 0.52
CA LYS A 62 10.16 -13.10 0.01
C LYS A 62 11.14 -13.99 0.78
N GLU A 63 11.14 -13.92 2.11
CA GLU A 63 12.00 -14.75 2.96
C GLU A 63 11.78 -16.25 2.69
N LEU A 64 10.53 -16.69 2.56
CA LEU A 64 10.20 -18.08 2.24
C LEU A 64 10.72 -18.51 0.85
N LYS A 65 10.66 -17.61 -0.14
CA LYS A 65 11.17 -17.88 -1.49
C LYS A 65 12.69 -18.02 -1.48
N ASP A 66 13.37 -17.13 -0.77
CA ASP A 66 14.83 -17.13 -0.69
C ASP A 66 15.31 -18.41 0.00
N ALA A 67 14.71 -18.77 1.15
CA ALA A 67 15.02 -20.01 1.86
C ALA A 67 14.75 -21.28 1.03
N LYS A 68 13.64 -21.32 0.27
CA LYS A 68 13.35 -22.43 -0.64
C LYS A 68 14.40 -22.55 -1.74
N THR A 69 14.81 -21.42 -2.31
CA THR A 69 15.81 -21.35 -3.37
C THR A 69 17.16 -21.87 -2.87
N GLU A 70 17.60 -21.41 -1.70
CA GLU A 70 18.84 -21.86 -1.06
C GLU A 70 18.81 -23.38 -0.80
N ARG A 71 17.73 -23.87 -0.20
CA ARG A 71 17.55 -25.31 0.04
C ARG A 71 17.62 -26.11 -1.27
N ASP A 72 17.01 -25.63 -2.34
CA ASP A 72 16.96 -26.34 -3.61
C ASP A 72 18.34 -26.35 -4.31
N ILE A 73 19.11 -25.26 -4.19
CA ILE A 73 20.52 -25.21 -4.60
C ILE A 73 21.35 -26.24 -3.83
N LEU A 74 21.22 -26.26 -2.49
CA LEU A 74 21.96 -27.20 -1.65
C LEU A 74 21.61 -28.66 -1.98
N LYS A 75 20.32 -28.98 -2.16
CA LYS A 75 19.88 -30.31 -2.60
C LYS A 75 20.49 -30.72 -3.93
N LYS A 76 20.52 -29.79 -4.90
CA LYS A 76 21.12 -30.03 -6.21
C LYS A 76 22.63 -30.29 -6.10
N ALA A 77 23.34 -29.51 -5.28
CA ALA A 77 24.77 -29.71 -5.03
C ALA A 77 25.05 -31.08 -4.41
N VAL A 78 24.34 -31.45 -3.34
CA VAL A 78 24.48 -32.77 -2.68
C VAL A 78 24.25 -33.91 -3.66
N SER A 79 23.24 -33.81 -4.52
CA SER A 79 22.95 -34.83 -5.54
C SER A 79 24.07 -34.99 -6.55
N ILE A 80 24.78 -33.93 -6.93
CA ILE A 80 25.92 -33.99 -7.85
C ILE A 80 27.09 -34.69 -7.16
N PHE A 81 27.49 -34.21 -5.98
CA PHE A 81 28.63 -34.77 -5.24
C PHE A 81 28.41 -36.24 -4.82
N SER A 82 27.18 -36.63 -4.52
CA SER A 82 26.86 -38.02 -4.14
C SER A 82 26.87 -38.99 -5.33
N ASN A 83 26.66 -38.50 -6.55
CA ASN A 83 26.68 -39.31 -7.76
C ASN A 83 28.10 -39.42 -8.36
N GLU A 84 28.98 -38.44 -8.12
CA GLU A 84 30.38 -38.47 -8.54
C GLU A 84 31.27 -39.36 -7.66
N ALA A 85 30.85 -39.63 -6.42
CA ALA A 85 31.58 -40.49 -5.48
C ALA A 85 31.30 -42.01 -5.66
N LYS A 86 30.63 -42.40 -6.75
CA LYS A 86 30.37 -43.78 -7.17
C LYS A 86 31.18 -44.11 -8.41
#